data_AF-A0A8H3E1T5-F1
#
_entry.id   AF-A0A8H3E1T5-F1
#
_cell.length_a   1.000
_cell.length_b   1.000
_cell.length_c   1.000
_cell.angle_alpha   90.00
_cell.angle_beta   90.00
_cell.angle_gamma   90.00
#
_symmetry.space_group_name_H-M   'P 1'
#
loop_
_entity.id
_entity.type
_entity.pdbx_description
1 polymer ?
#
loop_
_entity_poly.entity_id
_entity_poly.type
_entity_poly.pdbx_seq_one_letter_code
_entity_poly.pdbx_strand_id
1 'polypeptide(L)'
;MSISYPFSNPIKQGSCPVETLLPEETYEDLRGQRVVQDVLPAKFLQNYFQECSHSSMDWSPTELGLISTIRLFKHRPERGLYTDDAPLLHLLNSISRRIFESRDEDRYALVFRSAHKRPIHSPFTMHSHTPEIVVIWERSEVFPQIDYTQDDLIPQTWCAFAAVGEVESSSNGKYQLGVYLKNLLQLHPELNAVLGLTAKYNGYALLYHDASVIHRSSFDWGEPGPLFAFVEKLYTRPFQDTSMQLVAPQYRDMTWAIRIGDQVYLTEASRCLAGPGQRRYTTTAIDLTTSERVFIKDIWRDARRVFFETLLFEKAHKGEPLPGLMLVDSHGYVLDETQNRLSTASHQISPGGERYKMRMITKEVGRPLETIRSLRHFLCLMYDACAVQRNLYRKCQILHRDISTGNIMIAPTTDQYWERCKNGFAEVKFVNQVLEEDGKTSNPQPTCLLIDLGNGTDLNATRDNNQLRQRTASYNICSMDR
;
A
#
# COMPACT_ATOMS: atom_id res chain seq x y z
N MET A 1 -8.42 27.21 -27.17
CA MET A 1 -8.61 27.74 -25.80
C MET A 1 -7.49 27.19 -24.94
N SER A 2 -6.65 28.06 -24.40
CA SER A 2 -5.48 27.71 -23.58
C SER A 2 -5.95 27.28 -22.20
N ILE A 3 -5.84 25.99 -21.90
CA ILE A 3 -6.08 25.47 -20.55
C ILE A 3 -4.76 25.62 -19.79
N SER A 4 -4.66 26.65 -18.96
CA SER A 4 -3.55 26.79 -18.01
C SER A 4 -3.73 25.74 -16.91
N TYR A 5 -2.86 24.74 -16.88
CA TYR A 5 -2.82 23.77 -15.79
C TYR A 5 -2.25 24.45 -14.53
N PRO A 6 -2.87 24.25 -13.35
CA PRO A 6 -2.34 24.79 -12.11
C PRO A 6 -0.97 24.17 -11.78
N PHE A 7 -0.13 24.97 -11.13
CA PHE A 7 1.22 24.58 -10.68
C PHE A 7 1.22 23.22 -9.98
N SER A 8 2.04 22.29 -10.46
CA SER A 8 2.33 21.07 -9.72
C SER A 8 3.17 21.45 -8.49
N ASN A 9 2.60 21.31 -7.30
CA ASN A 9 3.39 21.35 -6.07
C ASN A 9 4.48 20.27 -6.15
N PRO A 10 5.70 20.52 -5.63
CA PRO A 10 6.67 19.45 -5.46
C PRO A 10 5.98 18.31 -4.72
N ILE A 11 6.06 17.10 -5.27
CA ILE A 11 5.71 15.90 -4.50
C ILE A 11 6.49 16.03 -3.20
N LYS A 12 5.79 16.04 -2.07
CA LYS A 12 6.39 16.12 -0.72
C LYS A 12 7.63 15.22 -0.68
N GLN A 13 8.69 15.64 -0.01
CA GLN A 13 9.87 14.79 0.24
C GLN A 13 9.38 13.39 0.59
N GLY A 14 9.80 12.41 -0.20
CA GLY A 14 9.46 11.02 0.06
C GLY A 14 9.90 10.65 1.46
N SER A 15 9.07 9.92 2.20
CA SER A 15 9.44 9.40 3.50
C SER A 15 10.63 8.43 3.34
N CYS A 16 11.49 8.31 4.35
CA CYS A 16 12.40 7.17 4.40
C CYS A 16 11.57 5.88 4.40
N PRO A 17 12.04 4.80 3.72
CA PRO A 17 11.40 3.50 3.83
C PRO A 17 11.21 3.16 5.31
N VAL A 18 10.00 2.76 5.71
CA VAL A 18 9.70 2.39 7.10
C VAL A 18 10.62 1.26 7.60
N GLU A 19 11.16 0.48 6.66
CA GLU A 19 12.10 -0.62 6.86
C GLU A 19 13.46 -0.18 7.42
N THR A 20 13.84 1.10 7.29
CA THR A 20 15.15 1.60 7.75
C THR A 20 15.08 2.46 9.01
N LEU A 21 13.89 2.70 9.56
CA LEU A 21 13.70 3.58 10.71
C LEU A 21 13.43 2.76 11.98
N LEU A 22 14.05 3.17 13.08
CA LEU A 22 13.65 2.71 14.42
C LEU A 22 12.22 3.19 14.73
N PRO A 23 11.49 2.54 15.67
CA PRO A 23 10.15 2.96 16.05
C PRO A 23 10.08 4.43 16.49
N GLU A 24 11.07 4.90 17.26
CA GLU A 24 11.17 6.30 17.71
C GLU A 24 11.34 7.29 16.54
N GLU A 25 12.15 6.92 15.56
CA GLU A 25 12.39 7.73 14.36
C GLU A 25 11.14 7.78 13.47
N THR A 26 10.35 6.70 13.46
CA THR A 26 9.08 6.64 12.73
C THR A 26 8.03 7.60 13.35
N TYR A 27 8.02 7.76 14.67
CA TYR A 27 7.13 8.73 15.33
C TYR A 27 7.52 10.17 15.00
N GLU A 28 8.81 10.49 15.09
CA GLU A 28 9.30 11.83 14.74
C GLU A 28 9.12 12.12 13.25
N ASP A 29 9.22 11.12 12.37
CA ASP A 29 8.94 11.26 10.94
C ASP A 29 7.46 11.61 10.69
N LEU A 30 6.52 10.86 11.29
CA LEU A 30 5.09 11.14 11.19
C LEU A 30 4.73 12.53 11.71
N ARG A 31 5.35 12.94 12.83
CA ARG A 31 5.16 14.25 13.44
C ARG A 31 5.75 15.36 12.57
N GLY A 32 6.99 15.22 12.12
CA GLY A 32 7.71 16.20 11.31
C GLY A 32 7.04 16.43 9.95
N GLN A 33 6.53 15.37 9.33
CA GLN A 33 5.81 15.44 8.06
C GLN A 33 4.33 15.85 8.19
N ARG A 34 3.80 15.97 9.42
CA ARG A 34 2.39 16.24 9.73
C ARG A 34 1.44 15.29 8.98
N VAL A 35 1.77 14.00 9.00
CA VAL A 35 1.00 12.96 8.29
C VAL A 35 -0.36 12.76 8.93
N VAL A 36 -0.40 12.72 10.27
CA VAL A 36 -1.64 12.62 11.06
C VAL A 36 -2.27 14.01 11.16
N GLN A 37 -3.43 14.19 10.53
CA GLN A 37 -4.15 15.45 10.46
C GLN A 37 -5.50 15.33 11.16
N ASP A 38 -5.80 16.29 12.04
CA ASP A 38 -7.12 16.37 12.66
C ASP A 38 -8.13 16.98 11.66
N VAL A 39 -9.28 16.34 11.54
CA VAL A 39 -10.40 16.72 10.67
C VAL A 39 -11.63 16.97 11.54
N LEU A 40 -12.46 17.95 11.18
CA LEU A 40 -13.69 18.24 11.92
C LEU A 40 -14.64 17.03 11.92
N PRO A 41 -15.30 16.71 13.06
CA PRO A 41 -16.22 15.59 13.20
C PRO A 41 -17.22 15.42 12.06
N ALA A 42 -17.98 16.48 11.75
CA ALA A 42 -18.99 16.44 10.68
C ALA A 42 -18.38 16.08 9.31
N LYS A 43 -17.20 16.63 9.00
CA LYS A 43 -16.49 16.34 7.76
C LYS A 43 -15.91 14.92 7.74
N PHE A 44 -15.42 14.43 8.87
CA PHE A 44 -14.91 13.07 8.99
C PHE A 44 -16.01 12.04 8.76
N LEU A 45 -17.16 12.20 9.43
CA LEU A 45 -18.32 11.34 9.25
C LEU A 45 -18.82 11.37 7.81
N GLN A 46 -18.95 12.57 7.24
CA GLN A 46 -19.35 12.75 5.84
C GLN A 46 -18.39 12.04 4.88
N ASN A 47 -17.08 12.10 5.12
CA ASN A 47 -16.11 11.56 4.17
C ASN A 47 -15.95 10.03 4.25
N TYR A 48 -16.10 9.45 5.44
CA TYR A 48 -15.70 8.05 5.69
C TYR A 48 -16.84 7.12 6.08
N PHE A 49 -17.93 7.67 6.62
CA PHE A 49 -19.05 6.89 7.14
C PHE A 49 -20.40 7.37 6.58
N GLN A 50 -20.38 7.97 5.38
CA GLN A 50 -21.59 8.13 4.58
C GLN A 50 -22.30 6.78 4.44
N GLU A 51 -23.62 6.81 4.51
CA GLU A 51 -24.53 5.66 4.32
C GLU A 51 -24.58 4.63 5.47
N CYS A 52 -23.88 4.87 6.59
CA CYS A 52 -24.03 4.05 7.79
C CYS A 52 -25.40 4.28 8.45
N SER A 53 -26.23 3.24 8.54
CA SER A 53 -27.62 3.34 9.03
C SER A 53 -27.68 3.49 10.55
N HIS A 54 -26.62 3.11 11.26
CA HIS A 54 -26.57 3.08 12.72
C HIS A 54 -25.97 4.37 13.32
N SER A 55 -25.71 5.41 12.51
CA SER A 55 -25.17 6.69 12.99
C SER A 55 -26.12 7.46 13.93
N SER A 56 -27.38 7.04 14.04
CA SER A 56 -28.39 7.62 14.94
C SER A 56 -28.74 6.72 16.14
N MET A 57 -27.97 5.66 16.41
CA MET A 57 -28.23 4.81 17.56
C MET A 57 -27.81 5.46 18.88
N ASP A 58 -28.65 5.29 19.89
CA ASP A 58 -28.34 5.68 21.27
C ASP A 58 -27.69 4.54 22.07
N TRP A 59 -27.02 4.93 23.16
CA TRP A 59 -26.52 4.00 24.16
C TRP A 59 -27.65 3.25 24.85
N SER A 60 -27.52 1.93 24.94
CA SER A 60 -28.34 1.12 25.84
C SER A 60 -27.99 1.41 27.32
N PRO A 61 -28.88 1.05 28.28
CA PRO A 61 -28.58 1.21 29.71
C PRO A 61 -27.28 0.51 30.13
N THR A 62 -26.98 -0.66 29.56
CA THR A 62 -25.74 -1.40 29.82
C THR A 62 -24.52 -0.63 29.31
N GLU A 63 -24.58 -0.08 28.09
CA GLU A 63 -23.50 0.71 27.50
C GLU A 63 -23.27 2.02 28.27
N LEU A 64 -24.34 2.68 28.75
CA LEU A 64 -24.23 3.84 29.65
C LEU A 64 -23.52 3.49 30.97
N GLY A 65 -23.78 2.30 31.51
CA GLY A 65 -23.06 1.77 32.68
C GLY A 65 -21.56 1.61 32.40
N LEU A 66 -21.21 1.02 31.26
CA LEU A 66 -19.81 0.88 30.83
C LEU A 66 -19.12 2.23 30.61
N ILE A 67 -19.78 3.19 29.96
CA ILE A 67 -19.27 4.55 29.77
C ILE A 67 -19.05 5.26 31.11
N SER A 68 -19.96 5.06 32.07
CA SER A 68 -19.81 5.60 33.42
C SER A 68 -18.55 5.02 34.07
N THR A 69 -18.31 3.70 33.95
CA THR A 69 -17.08 3.05 34.41
C THR A 69 -15.84 3.59 33.71
N ILE A 70 -15.86 3.76 32.37
CA ILE A 70 -14.74 4.33 31.59
C ILE A 70 -14.38 5.73 32.09
N ARG A 71 -15.38 6.59 32.37
CA ARG A 71 -15.16 7.96 32.88
C ARG A 71 -14.48 8.00 34.26
N LEU A 72 -14.63 6.95 35.08
CA LEU A 72 -13.95 6.84 36.38
C LEU A 72 -12.42 6.65 36.23
N PHE A 73 -11.93 6.29 35.05
CA PHE A 73 -10.49 6.12 34.80
C PHE A 73 -9.73 7.44 34.68
N LYS A 74 -10.37 8.60 34.81
CA LYS A 74 -9.70 9.91 34.90
C LYS A 74 -8.55 9.95 35.92
N HIS A 75 -8.67 9.15 36.99
CA HIS A 75 -7.71 9.09 38.09
C HIS A 75 -7.11 7.69 38.29
N ARG A 76 -7.28 6.78 37.33
CA ARG A 76 -6.79 5.40 37.39
C ARG A 76 -5.85 5.10 36.22
N PRO A 77 -5.02 4.05 36.28
CA PRO A 77 -4.24 3.61 35.14
C PRO A 77 -5.16 3.24 33.97
N GLU A 78 -4.98 3.89 32.82
CA GLU A 78 -5.83 3.69 31.63
C GLU A 78 -5.76 2.27 31.05
N ARG A 79 -4.71 1.50 31.40
CA ARG A 79 -4.59 0.08 31.05
C ARG A 79 -5.83 -0.74 31.44
N GLY A 80 -6.45 -0.42 32.57
CA GLY A 80 -7.67 -1.11 33.01
C GLY A 80 -8.90 -0.84 32.14
N LEU A 81 -8.81 0.03 31.12
CA LEU A 81 -9.87 0.16 30.10
C LEU A 81 -9.95 -1.08 29.21
N TYR A 82 -8.84 -1.78 28.99
CA TYR A 82 -8.73 -2.93 28.08
C TYR A 82 -8.11 -4.19 28.72
N THR A 83 -7.87 -4.16 30.04
CA THR A 83 -7.46 -5.32 30.85
C THR A 83 -8.43 -5.54 32.00
N ASP A 84 -8.36 -6.71 32.62
CA ASP A 84 -9.14 -7.08 33.81
C ASP A 84 -10.65 -7.00 33.53
N ASP A 85 -11.34 -5.99 34.06
CA ASP A 85 -12.77 -5.72 33.80
C ASP A 85 -13.03 -5.18 32.39
N ALA A 86 -12.00 -4.69 31.70
CA ALA A 86 -11.97 -4.25 30.30
C ALA A 86 -13.25 -3.51 29.80
N PRO A 87 -13.72 -2.46 30.48
CA PRO A 87 -15.01 -1.83 30.18
C PRO A 87 -15.09 -1.25 28.76
N LEU A 88 -13.96 -0.87 28.16
CA LEU A 88 -13.89 -0.42 26.77
C LEU A 88 -14.12 -1.58 25.79
N LEU A 89 -13.49 -2.74 26.02
CA LEU A 89 -13.69 -3.91 25.15
C LEU A 89 -15.11 -4.46 25.27
N HIS A 90 -15.70 -4.43 26.47
CA HIS A 90 -17.12 -4.73 26.66
C HIS A 90 -18.03 -3.78 25.86
N LEU A 91 -17.75 -2.48 25.89
CA LEU A 91 -18.52 -1.49 25.13
C LEU A 91 -18.42 -1.74 23.62
N LEU A 92 -17.19 -1.91 23.11
CA LEU A 92 -16.95 -2.13 21.68
C LEU A 92 -17.58 -3.45 21.18
N ASN A 93 -17.50 -4.53 21.96
CA ASN A 93 -18.14 -5.79 21.61
C ASN A 93 -19.67 -5.75 21.76
N SER A 94 -20.23 -4.95 22.68
CA SER A 94 -21.68 -4.69 22.75
C SER A 94 -22.18 -4.02 21.47
N ILE A 95 -21.49 -2.98 21.01
CA ILE A 95 -21.80 -2.27 19.76
C ILE A 95 -21.70 -3.23 18.57
N SER A 96 -20.60 -3.97 18.48
CA SER A 96 -20.39 -4.96 17.41
C SER A 96 -21.47 -6.02 17.38
N ARG A 97 -21.89 -6.52 18.55
CA ARG A 97 -22.98 -7.49 18.66
C ARG A 97 -24.30 -6.92 18.18
N ARG A 98 -24.67 -5.70 18.58
CA ARG A 98 -25.90 -5.04 18.14
C ARG A 98 -25.95 -4.86 16.61
N ILE A 99 -24.82 -4.49 16.01
CA ILE A 99 -24.69 -4.34 14.55
C ILE A 99 -24.70 -5.71 13.85
N PHE A 100 -24.10 -6.72 14.45
CA PHE A 100 -24.13 -8.07 13.92
C PHE A 100 -25.55 -8.65 13.93
N GLU A 101 -26.28 -8.50 15.05
CA GLU A 101 -27.65 -8.99 15.22
C GLU A 101 -28.66 -8.27 14.30
N SER A 102 -28.34 -7.07 13.80
CA SER A 102 -29.17 -6.38 12.80
C SER A 102 -28.92 -6.83 11.36
N ARG A 103 -27.99 -7.78 11.12
CA ARG A 103 -27.62 -8.30 9.81
C ARG A 103 -28.11 -9.74 9.66
N ASP A 104 -28.76 -10.05 8.54
CA ASP A 104 -29.50 -11.32 8.36
C ASP A 104 -28.61 -12.54 7.99
N GLU A 105 -27.34 -12.36 7.61
CA GLU A 105 -26.59 -13.43 6.90
C GLU A 105 -25.13 -13.67 7.32
N ASP A 106 -24.58 -12.94 8.28
CA ASP A 106 -23.16 -13.07 8.64
C ASP A 106 -22.92 -14.20 9.66
N ARG A 107 -21.99 -15.12 9.38
CA ARG A 107 -21.51 -16.14 10.37
C ARG A 107 -20.32 -15.65 11.20
N TYR A 108 -19.71 -14.55 10.79
CA TYR A 108 -18.52 -14.00 11.41
C TYR A 108 -18.80 -12.61 11.93
N ALA A 109 -18.47 -12.39 13.19
CA ALA A 109 -18.58 -11.13 13.88
C ALA A 109 -17.19 -10.49 14.06
N LEU A 110 -17.15 -9.16 14.10
CA LEU A 110 -15.98 -8.40 14.51
C LEU A 110 -15.87 -8.44 16.04
N VAL A 111 -14.74 -8.92 16.54
CA VAL A 111 -14.46 -9.02 17.97
C VAL A 111 -13.25 -8.15 18.30
N PHE A 112 -13.43 -7.26 19.27
CA PHE A 112 -12.41 -6.42 19.85
C PHE A 112 -11.74 -7.17 20.99
N ARG A 113 -10.41 -7.32 20.90
CA ARG A 113 -9.59 -8.07 21.85
C ARG A 113 -8.43 -7.22 22.36
N SER A 114 -7.98 -7.53 23.56
CA SER A 114 -6.72 -7.03 24.09
C SER A 114 -5.55 -7.72 23.38
N ALA A 115 -4.56 -6.95 22.93
CA ALA A 115 -3.32 -7.48 22.35
C ALA A 115 -2.06 -6.93 23.05
N HIS A 116 -2.24 -6.21 24.16
CA HIS A 116 -1.18 -5.48 24.87
C HIS A 116 -0.01 -6.32 25.41
N LYS A 117 -0.15 -7.66 25.51
CA LYS A 117 0.94 -8.58 25.88
C LYS A 117 1.51 -9.37 24.70
N ARG A 118 1.00 -9.16 23.49
CA ARG A 118 1.33 -9.96 22.31
C ARG A 118 2.04 -9.09 21.26
N PRO A 119 3.38 -9.17 21.20
CA PRO A 119 4.11 -8.54 20.13
C PRO A 119 3.71 -9.17 18.78
N ILE A 120 3.27 -8.33 17.85
CA ILE A 120 2.94 -8.71 16.48
C ILE A 120 4.08 -8.24 15.58
N HIS A 121 4.65 -9.18 14.85
CA HIS A 121 5.81 -8.95 14.00
C HIS A 121 5.39 -8.40 12.63
N SER A 122 6.06 -7.35 12.16
CA SER A 122 5.98 -6.92 10.77
C SER A 122 7.05 -7.65 9.95
N PRO A 123 6.67 -8.47 8.96
CA PRO A 123 7.64 -9.22 8.15
C PRO A 123 8.48 -8.32 7.23
N PHE A 124 8.12 -7.05 7.06
CA PHE A 124 8.85 -6.11 6.21
C PHE A 124 9.84 -5.26 7.01
N THR A 125 9.45 -4.78 8.20
CA THR A 125 10.30 -3.90 8.99
C THR A 125 11.16 -4.64 10.01
N MET A 126 10.91 -5.95 10.21
CA MET A 126 11.50 -6.76 11.28
C MET A 126 11.22 -6.25 12.71
N HIS A 127 10.40 -5.20 12.85
CA HIS A 127 9.99 -4.66 14.14
C HIS A 127 8.77 -5.40 14.67
N SER A 128 8.68 -5.48 15.99
CA SER A 128 7.48 -5.95 16.68
C SER A 128 6.74 -4.77 17.29
N HIS A 129 5.43 -4.80 17.18
CA HIS A 129 4.55 -3.79 17.77
C HIS A 129 3.51 -4.47 18.64
N THR A 130 3.03 -3.76 19.63
CA THR A 130 2.09 -4.31 20.60
C THR A 130 0.88 -3.38 20.70
N PRO A 131 0.00 -3.37 19.68
CA PRO A 131 -1.26 -2.63 19.76
C PRO A 131 -2.04 -3.09 21.00
N GLU A 132 -2.69 -2.15 21.66
CA GLU A 132 -3.47 -2.46 22.86
C GLU A 132 -4.78 -3.17 22.50
N ILE A 133 -5.40 -2.74 21.39
CA ILE A 133 -6.66 -3.28 20.88
C ILE A 133 -6.47 -3.74 19.43
N VAL A 134 -6.94 -4.95 19.13
CA VAL A 134 -7.06 -5.45 17.76
C VAL A 134 -8.51 -5.87 17.50
N VAL A 135 -8.91 -5.79 16.24
CA VAL A 135 -10.24 -6.23 15.79
C VAL A 135 -10.07 -7.41 14.85
N ILE A 136 -10.69 -8.53 15.16
CA ILE A 136 -10.58 -9.77 14.38
C ILE A 136 -11.95 -10.31 14.00
N TRP A 137 -11.99 -11.06 12.89
CA TRP A 137 -13.17 -11.81 12.47
C TRP A 137 -13.22 -13.15 13.20
N GLU A 138 -14.21 -13.35 14.06
CA GLU A 138 -14.46 -14.61 14.78
C GLU A 138 -15.88 -15.10 14.49
N ARG A 139 -16.18 -16.37 14.82
CA ARG A 139 -17.56 -16.86 14.67
C ARG A 139 -18.47 -16.19 15.69
N SER A 140 -19.72 -15.93 15.33
CA SER A 140 -20.65 -15.14 16.15
C SER A 140 -20.99 -15.76 17.51
N GLU A 141 -20.83 -17.08 17.67
CA GLU A 141 -21.05 -17.77 18.95
C GLU A 141 -20.04 -17.36 20.04
N VAL A 142 -19.01 -16.58 19.69
CA VAL A 142 -18.01 -16.07 20.62
C VAL A 142 -18.54 -15.01 21.57
N PHE A 143 -19.52 -14.18 21.20
CA PHE A 143 -19.94 -13.04 22.02
C PHE A 143 -20.27 -13.37 23.50
N PRO A 144 -21.00 -14.46 23.82
CA PRO A 144 -21.28 -14.85 25.20
C PRO A 144 -20.07 -15.42 25.96
N GLN A 145 -18.98 -15.74 25.25
CA GLN A 145 -17.83 -16.50 25.74
C GLN A 145 -16.53 -15.69 25.68
N ILE A 146 -16.61 -14.38 25.41
CA ILE A 146 -15.41 -13.54 25.33
C ILE A 146 -14.77 -13.45 26.71
N ASP A 147 -13.64 -14.13 26.86
CA ASP A 147 -12.72 -13.93 27.98
C ASP A 147 -11.79 -12.74 27.64
N TYR A 148 -12.00 -11.62 28.33
CA TYR A 148 -11.22 -10.40 28.17
C TYR A 148 -9.85 -10.47 28.88
N THR A 149 -9.58 -11.54 29.63
CA THR A 149 -8.30 -11.74 30.34
C THR A 149 -7.27 -12.54 29.53
N GLN A 150 -7.71 -13.22 28.46
CA GLN A 150 -6.86 -14.08 27.63
C GLN A 150 -6.33 -13.35 26.39
N ASP A 151 -5.00 -13.27 26.28
CA ASP A 151 -4.30 -12.73 25.11
C ASP A 151 -3.90 -13.83 24.10
N ASP A 152 -4.23 -15.10 24.38
CA ASP A 152 -3.64 -16.27 23.69
C ASP A 152 -4.28 -16.60 22.33
N LEU A 153 -5.46 -16.03 22.07
CA LEU A 153 -6.24 -16.27 20.84
C LEU A 153 -5.88 -15.30 19.70
N ILE A 154 -4.95 -14.37 19.92
CA ILE A 154 -4.61 -13.33 18.94
C ILE A 154 -3.63 -13.87 17.89
N PRO A 155 -3.99 -13.85 16.59
CA PRO A 155 -3.06 -14.20 15.53
C PRO A 155 -1.84 -13.29 15.55
N GLN A 156 -0.64 -13.85 15.40
CA GLN A 156 0.62 -13.09 15.36
C GLN A 156 0.90 -12.51 13.96
N THR A 157 -0.13 -12.03 13.28
CA THR A 157 -0.03 -11.45 11.93
C THR A 157 -1.01 -10.29 11.79
N TRP A 158 -0.51 -9.19 11.23
CA TRP A 158 -1.34 -8.03 10.89
C TRP A 158 -2.44 -8.35 9.90
N CYS A 159 -2.25 -9.37 9.04
CA CYS A 159 -3.21 -9.77 8.02
C CYS A 159 -4.53 -10.33 8.58
N ALA A 160 -4.55 -10.68 9.87
CA ALA A 160 -5.75 -11.18 10.52
C ALA A 160 -6.64 -10.06 11.05
N PHE A 161 -6.14 -8.81 11.09
CA PHE A 161 -6.82 -7.71 11.77
C PHE A 161 -7.68 -6.91 10.78
N ALA A 162 -8.93 -6.64 11.18
CA ALA A 162 -9.81 -5.73 10.47
C ALA A 162 -9.49 -4.25 10.80
N ALA A 163 -9.04 -4.00 12.03
CA ALA A 163 -8.67 -2.69 12.55
C ALA A 163 -7.79 -2.83 13.79
N VAL A 164 -7.20 -1.72 14.21
CA VAL A 164 -6.37 -1.62 15.42
C VAL A 164 -6.72 -0.37 16.23
N GLY A 165 -6.45 -0.42 17.53
CA GLY A 165 -6.73 0.70 18.42
C GLY A 165 -5.76 0.83 19.59
N GLU A 166 -5.75 2.03 20.15
CA GLU A 166 -4.88 2.45 21.25
C GLU A 166 -5.67 3.22 22.31
N VAL A 167 -5.32 3.06 23.57
CA VAL A 167 -5.80 3.90 24.66
C VAL A 167 -4.79 5.01 24.90
N GLU A 168 -5.26 6.25 24.72
CA GLU A 168 -4.42 7.44 24.57
C GLU A 168 -3.88 7.93 25.93
N SER A 169 -2.85 7.25 26.45
CA SER A 169 -2.22 7.54 27.75
C SER A 169 -1.03 8.50 27.69
N SER A 170 -0.50 8.79 26.50
CA SER A 170 0.66 9.66 26.28
C SER A 170 0.41 10.72 25.21
N SER A 171 1.19 11.80 25.24
CA SER A 171 1.17 12.87 24.22
C SER A 171 1.45 12.39 22.79
N ASN A 172 1.92 11.15 22.63
CA ASN A 172 2.29 10.54 21.35
C ASN A 172 1.31 9.46 20.85
N GLY A 173 0.25 9.13 21.59
CA GLY A 173 -0.64 8.01 21.26
C GLY A 173 -1.21 8.07 19.84
N LYS A 174 -1.51 9.27 19.32
CA LYS A 174 -1.98 9.43 17.94
C LYS A 174 -0.94 9.06 16.87
N TYR A 175 0.35 9.28 17.14
CA TYR A 175 1.43 8.92 16.22
C TYR A 175 1.74 7.43 16.30
N GLN A 176 1.62 6.84 17.49
CA GLN A 176 1.73 5.39 17.69
C GLN A 176 0.68 4.64 16.89
N LEU A 177 -0.60 5.01 17.04
CA LEU A 177 -1.66 4.42 16.22
C LEU A 177 -1.43 4.69 14.72
N GLY A 178 -0.90 5.86 14.35
CA GLY A 178 -0.51 6.14 12.96
C GLY A 178 0.51 5.14 12.39
N VAL A 179 1.47 4.69 13.19
CA VAL A 179 2.42 3.62 12.80
C VAL A 179 1.69 2.30 12.61
N TYR A 180 0.77 1.94 13.51
CA TYR A 180 0.02 0.69 13.42
C TYR A 180 -0.89 0.66 12.19
N LEU A 181 -1.53 1.78 11.86
CA LEU A 181 -2.32 1.90 10.63
C LEU A 181 -1.43 1.76 9.38
N LYS A 182 -0.22 2.34 9.37
CA LYS A 182 0.74 2.14 8.26
C LYS A 182 1.11 0.68 8.08
N ASN A 183 1.41 -0.04 9.17
CA ASN A 183 1.72 -1.47 9.12
C ASN A 183 0.52 -2.30 8.64
N LEU A 184 -0.66 -2.03 9.18
CA LEU A 184 -1.89 -2.72 8.79
C LEU A 184 -2.14 -2.54 7.28
N LEU A 185 -2.12 -1.29 6.78
CA LEU A 185 -2.36 -1.01 5.37
C LEU A 185 -1.25 -1.54 4.44
N GLN A 186 -0.02 -1.63 4.92
CA GLN A 186 1.11 -2.22 4.18
C GLN A 186 0.92 -3.73 3.98
N LEU A 187 0.38 -4.41 4.99
CA LEU A 187 0.15 -5.86 4.96
C LEU A 187 -1.20 -6.25 4.35
N HIS A 188 -2.05 -5.26 4.05
CA HIS A 188 -3.30 -5.39 3.31
C HIS A 188 -3.26 -4.66 1.96
N PRO A 189 -2.52 -5.16 0.94
CA PRO A 189 -2.47 -4.58 -0.40
C PRO A 189 -3.82 -4.58 -1.14
N GLU A 190 -4.76 -5.43 -0.75
CA GLU A 190 -6.14 -5.47 -1.21
C GLU A 190 -6.97 -4.30 -0.67
N LEU A 191 -6.63 -3.73 0.48
CA LEU A 191 -7.36 -2.60 1.03
C LEU A 191 -6.84 -1.27 0.46
N ASN A 192 -7.72 -0.37 0.02
CA ASN A 192 -7.40 1.02 -0.32
C ASN A 192 -7.11 1.83 0.96
N ALA A 193 -7.88 1.58 2.02
CA ALA A 193 -7.74 2.26 3.30
C ALA A 193 -8.03 1.32 4.47
N VAL A 194 -7.56 1.70 5.66
CA VAL A 194 -7.81 1.02 6.93
C VAL A 194 -8.34 2.02 7.96
N LEU A 195 -9.02 1.48 8.97
CA LEU A 195 -9.61 2.25 10.05
C LEU A 195 -8.96 1.86 11.39
N GLY A 196 -8.96 2.80 12.33
CA GLY A 196 -8.55 2.55 13.71
C GLY A 196 -9.22 3.49 14.68
N LEU A 197 -9.03 3.25 15.97
CA LEU A 197 -9.64 4.06 17.02
C LEU A 197 -8.65 4.35 18.16
N THR A 198 -8.79 5.52 18.78
CA THR A 198 -8.24 5.75 20.11
C THR A 198 -9.34 5.97 21.12
N ALA A 199 -9.11 5.62 22.38
CA ALA A 199 -10.04 5.87 23.46
C ALA A 199 -9.32 6.42 24.69
N LYS A 200 -10.04 7.18 25.51
CA LYS A 200 -9.60 7.68 26.82
C LYS A 200 -10.79 7.94 27.71
N TYR A 201 -10.55 8.27 28.97
CA TYR A 201 -11.63 8.44 29.95
C TYR A 201 -12.69 9.50 29.56
N ASN A 202 -12.34 10.53 28.78
CA ASN A 202 -13.24 11.62 28.40
C ASN A 202 -13.70 11.62 26.94
N GLY A 203 -13.36 10.61 26.15
CA GLY A 203 -13.87 10.48 24.79
C GLY A 203 -13.08 9.48 23.98
N TYR A 204 -13.29 9.51 22.67
CA TYR A 204 -12.60 8.63 21.73
C TYR A 204 -12.24 9.40 20.46
N ALA A 205 -11.39 8.82 19.63
CA ALA A 205 -11.11 9.33 18.31
C ALA A 205 -11.16 8.20 17.29
N LEU A 206 -11.58 8.51 16.08
CA LEU A 206 -11.61 7.59 14.96
C LEU A 206 -10.58 8.04 13.93
N LEU A 207 -9.88 7.07 13.35
CA LEU A 207 -8.83 7.32 12.39
C LEU A 207 -9.10 6.58 11.08
N TYR A 208 -8.75 7.24 9.99
CA TYR A 208 -8.76 6.71 8.63
C TYR A 208 -7.36 6.86 8.05
N HIS A 209 -6.85 5.81 7.42
CA HIS A 209 -5.56 5.85 6.73
C HIS A 209 -5.69 5.25 5.32
N ASP A 210 -5.22 6.00 4.32
CA ASP A 210 -5.04 5.50 2.95
C ASP A 210 -3.63 5.81 2.42
N ALA A 211 -3.41 5.56 1.13
CA ALA A 211 -2.13 5.82 0.49
C ALA A 211 -1.67 7.29 0.48
N SER A 212 -2.46 8.26 0.93
CA SER A 212 -2.14 9.70 0.91
C SER A 212 -2.15 10.35 2.29
N VAL A 213 -3.01 9.89 3.21
CA VAL A 213 -3.30 10.62 4.46
C VAL A 213 -3.51 9.69 5.65
N ILE A 214 -3.31 10.23 6.86
CA ILE A 214 -3.88 9.70 8.10
C ILE A 214 -4.76 10.82 8.68
N HIS A 215 -6.07 10.62 8.71
CA HIS A 215 -7.01 11.56 9.29
C HIS A 215 -7.53 11.07 10.63
N ARG A 216 -7.73 11.99 11.56
CA ARG A 216 -8.25 11.73 12.90
C ARG A 216 -9.39 12.68 13.20
N SER A 217 -10.42 12.21 13.88
CA SER A 217 -11.47 13.05 14.47
C SER A 217 -11.78 12.56 15.88
N SER A 218 -11.95 13.49 16.81
CA SER A 218 -12.29 13.21 18.22
C SER A 218 -13.77 13.46 18.50
N PHE A 219 -14.33 12.66 19.41
CA PHE A 219 -15.74 12.63 19.77
C PHE A 219 -15.88 12.45 21.30
N ASP A 220 -16.98 12.96 21.87
CA ASP A 220 -17.32 12.74 23.28
C ASP A 220 -18.08 11.41 23.45
N TRP A 221 -18.00 10.82 24.64
CA TRP A 221 -18.82 9.65 24.98
C TRP A 221 -20.34 9.91 24.93
N GLY A 222 -20.78 11.16 24.93
CA GLY A 222 -22.18 11.55 24.67
C GLY A 222 -22.63 11.42 23.22
N GLU A 223 -21.70 11.13 22.29
CA GLU A 223 -21.99 10.96 20.87
C GLU A 223 -21.79 9.48 20.47
N PRO A 224 -22.82 8.63 20.56
CA PRO A 224 -22.73 7.21 20.17
C PRO A 224 -22.57 7.00 18.66
N GLY A 225 -23.27 7.80 17.86
CA GLY A 225 -23.40 7.64 16.42
C GLY A 225 -22.09 7.37 15.66
N PRO A 226 -21.02 8.16 15.86
CA PRO A 226 -19.74 7.94 15.21
C PRO A 226 -19.13 6.56 15.47
N LEU A 227 -19.23 6.05 16.70
CA LEU A 227 -18.66 4.75 17.06
C LEU A 227 -19.47 3.59 16.47
N PHE A 228 -20.80 3.69 16.43
CA PHE A 228 -21.65 2.74 15.72
C PHE A 228 -21.33 2.73 14.21
N ALA A 229 -21.24 3.91 13.61
CA ALA A 229 -20.91 4.06 12.20
C ALA A 229 -19.53 3.49 11.85
N PHE A 230 -18.54 3.64 12.74
CA PHE A 230 -17.22 3.01 12.60
C PHE A 230 -17.31 1.48 12.56
N VAL A 231 -18.00 0.87 13.52
CA VAL A 231 -18.10 -0.60 13.59
C VAL A 231 -18.93 -1.13 12.42
N GLU A 232 -20.02 -0.47 12.07
CA GLU A 232 -20.84 -0.80 10.89
C GLU A 232 -20.00 -0.74 9.62
N LYS A 233 -19.20 0.32 9.47
CA LYS A 233 -18.31 0.46 8.31
C LYS A 233 -17.32 -0.68 8.24
N LEU A 234 -16.69 -1.11 9.35
CA LEU A 234 -15.81 -2.28 9.34
C LEU A 234 -16.50 -3.55 8.82
N TYR A 235 -17.78 -3.76 9.18
CA TYR A 235 -18.55 -4.90 8.69
C TYR A 235 -18.85 -4.86 7.19
N THR A 236 -18.86 -3.68 6.56
CA THR A 236 -19.01 -3.56 5.10
C THR A 236 -17.77 -3.97 4.33
N ARG A 237 -16.64 -4.26 5.00
CA ARG A 237 -15.32 -4.50 4.38
C ARG A 237 -14.98 -3.41 3.36
N PRO A 238 -14.99 -2.15 3.83
CA PRO A 238 -14.95 -1.00 2.96
C PRO A 238 -13.58 -0.93 2.28
N PHE A 239 -13.52 -0.23 1.14
CA PHE A 239 -12.26 0.10 0.49
C PHE A 239 -11.53 -1.11 -0.14
N GLN A 240 -12.23 -2.20 -0.46
CA GLN A 240 -11.58 -3.41 -0.98
C GLN A 240 -11.34 -3.38 -2.50
N ASP A 241 -10.14 -3.79 -2.90
CA ASP A 241 -9.81 -4.28 -4.23
C ASP A 241 -10.37 -5.69 -4.40
N THR A 242 -11.55 -5.76 -5.02
CA THR A 242 -12.27 -7.03 -5.28
C THR A 242 -11.53 -8.00 -6.21
N SER A 243 -10.47 -7.54 -6.87
CA SER A 243 -9.64 -8.37 -7.72
C SER A 243 -8.52 -9.09 -6.97
N MET A 244 -8.32 -8.79 -5.68
CA MET A 244 -7.25 -9.34 -4.85
C MET A 244 -7.82 -9.97 -3.58
N GLN A 245 -7.41 -11.20 -3.29
CA GLN A 245 -7.86 -11.93 -2.11
C GLN A 245 -6.69 -12.64 -1.42
N LEU A 246 -6.64 -12.54 -0.09
CA LEU A 246 -5.66 -13.25 0.72
C LEU A 246 -5.96 -14.75 0.70
N VAL A 247 -4.98 -15.54 0.27
CA VAL A 247 -5.02 -17.00 0.31
C VAL A 247 -4.32 -17.42 1.60
N ALA A 248 -5.10 -17.95 2.54
CA ALA A 248 -4.63 -18.51 3.81
C ALA A 248 -3.97 -17.48 4.77
N PRO A 249 -4.78 -16.59 5.39
CA PRO A 249 -4.32 -15.49 6.26
C PRO A 249 -3.50 -15.91 7.49
N GLN A 250 -3.52 -17.18 7.84
CA GLN A 250 -2.84 -17.75 9.01
C GLN A 250 -1.36 -18.11 8.78
N TYR A 251 -0.88 -18.12 7.53
CA TYR A 251 0.51 -18.47 7.22
C TYR A 251 1.42 -17.24 7.16
N ARG A 252 2.69 -17.44 7.52
CA ARG A 252 3.71 -16.37 7.47
C ARG A 252 4.03 -15.93 6.05
N ASP A 253 3.93 -16.87 5.10
CA ASP A 253 4.15 -16.60 3.68
C ASP A 253 2.82 -16.14 3.07
N MET A 254 2.63 -14.82 3.06
CA MET A 254 1.41 -14.19 2.57
C MET A 254 1.26 -14.40 1.06
N THR A 255 0.31 -15.25 0.66
CA THR A 255 -0.04 -15.47 -0.74
C THR A 255 -1.35 -14.76 -1.07
N TRP A 256 -1.35 -13.98 -2.14
CA TRP A 256 -2.54 -13.33 -2.68
C TRP A 256 -2.93 -14.01 -3.99
N ALA A 257 -4.24 -14.19 -4.18
CA ALA A 257 -4.83 -14.47 -5.48
C ALA A 257 -5.24 -13.15 -6.10
N ILE A 258 -4.77 -12.90 -7.33
CA ILE A 258 -5.05 -11.66 -8.06
C ILE A 258 -5.72 -12.04 -9.38
N ARG A 259 -6.93 -11.55 -9.63
CA ARG A 259 -7.71 -11.78 -10.85
C ARG A 259 -7.65 -10.58 -11.78
N ILE A 260 -7.30 -10.78 -13.04
CA ILE A 260 -7.25 -9.71 -14.05
C ILE A 260 -7.86 -10.25 -15.33
N GLY A 261 -9.04 -9.71 -15.70
CA GLY A 261 -9.90 -10.37 -16.68
C GLY A 261 -10.23 -11.79 -16.23
N ASP A 262 -9.98 -12.75 -17.11
CA ASP A 262 -10.20 -14.17 -16.85
C ASP A 262 -8.98 -14.90 -16.25
N GLN A 263 -7.85 -14.20 -16.10
CA GLN A 263 -6.60 -14.77 -15.57
C GLN A 263 -6.50 -14.61 -14.06
N VAL A 264 -5.94 -15.62 -13.40
CA VAL A 264 -5.68 -15.62 -11.95
C VAL A 264 -4.21 -15.88 -11.69
N TYR A 265 -3.62 -15.05 -10.84
CA TYR A 265 -2.21 -15.11 -10.47
C TYR A 265 -2.08 -15.41 -8.97
N LEU A 266 -1.18 -16.32 -8.60
CA LEU A 266 -0.79 -16.56 -7.20
C LEU A 266 0.59 -15.99 -6.91
N THR A 267 0.69 -15.18 -5.86
CA THR A 267 1.92 -14.44 -5.54
C THR A 267 2.94 -15.29 -4.79
N GLU A 268 4.23 -15.15 -5.13
CA GLU A 268 5.33 -15.92 -4.54
C GLU A 268 6.27 -15.07 -3.67
N ALA A 269 6.45 -13.77 -3.97
CA ALA A 269 7.48 -12.94 -3.33
C ALA A 269 7.00 -11.49 -3.13
N SER A 270 5.92 -11.34 -2.35
CA SER A 270 5.28 -10.06 -2.09
C SER A 270 6.21 -9.10 -1.34
N ARG A 271 6.36 -7.88 -1.86
CA ARG A 271 6.99 -6.74 -1.20
C ARG A 271 6.02 -5.57 -1.18
N CYS A 272 5.79 -5.01 0.00
CA CYS A 272 4.92 -3.87 0.20
C CYS A 272 5.75 -2.72 0.77
N LEU A 273 5.74 -1.55 0.14
CA LEU A 273 6.31 -0.34 0.75
C LEU A 273 5.19 0.43 1.46
N ALA A 274 5.39 0.70 2.76
CA ALA A 274 4.54 1.60 3.54
C ALA A 274 4.89 3.06 3.27
N GLY A 275 3.88 3.93 3.24
CA GLY A 275 4.12 5.37 3.25
C GLY A 275 3.07 6.20 2.51
N PRO A 276 2.57 7.29 3.11
CA PRO A 276 1.79 8.29 2.40
C PRO A 276 2.53 8.77 1.15
N GLY A 277 1.95 8.52 0.00
CA GLY A 277 2.43 8.94 -1.30
C GLY A 277 3.51 8.05 -1.93
N GLN A 278 3.93 6.99 -1.26
CA GLN A 278 4.91 6.01 -1.75
C GLN A 278 4.41 4.56 -1.67
N ARG A 279 3.17 4.34 -1.21
CA ARG A 279 2.55 3.02 -1.16
C ARG A 279 2.67 2.31 -2.51
N ARG A 280 3.36 1.17 -2.48
CA ARG A 280 3.65 0.32 -3.63
C ARG A 280 3.53 -1.13 -3.19
N TYR A 281 2.92 -1.95 -4.03
CA TYR A 281 2.93 -3.39 -3.86
C TYR A 281 3.56 -4.01 -5.10
N THR A 282 4.57 -4.86 -4.92
CA THR A 282 5.28 -5.54 -6.01
C THR A 282 5.47 -7.00 -5.66
N THR A 283 5.27 -7.89 -6.61
CA THR A 283 5.42 -9.33 -6.37
C THR A 283 5.72 -10.06 -7.66
N THR A 284 6.45 -11.17 -7.57
CA THR A 284 6.39 -12.20 -8.61
C THR A 284 5.18 -13.09 -8.36
N ALA A 285 4.53 -13.54 -9.43
CA ALA A 285 3.37 -14.41 -9.33
C ALA A 285 3.40 -15.47 -10.44
N ILE A 286 2.69 -16.58 -10.22
CA ILE A 286 2.45 -17.61 -11.23
C ILE A 286 1.06 -17.41 -11.81
N ASP A 287 0.96 -17.29 -13.12
CA ASP A 287 -0.31 -17.40 -13.84
C ASP A 287 -0.80 -18.85 -13.75
N LEU A 288 -1.97 -19.06 -13.15
CA LEU A 288 -2.53 -20.40 -12.96
C LEU A 288 -2.95 -21.09 -14.26
N THR A 289 -3.15 -20.32 -15.33
CA THR A 289 -3.56 -20.86 -16.64
C THR A 289 -2.37 -21.35 -17.43
N THR A 290 -1.29 -20.56 -17.46
CA THR A 290 -0.12 -20.80 -18.31
C THR A 290 1.05 -21.40 -17.55
N SER A 291 1.01 -21.37 -16.22
CA SER A 291 2.16 -21.66 -15.33
C SER A 291 3.37 -20.74 -15.57
N GLU A 292 3.20 -19.64 -16.31
CA GLU A 292 4.25 -18.66 -16.53
C GLU A 292 4.42 -17.76 -15.31
N ARG A 293 5.66 -17.40 -15.02
CA ARG A 293 5.98 -16.43 -13.96
C ARG A 293 5.86 -15.02 -14.51
N VAL A 294 5.13 -14.17 -13.80
CA VAL A 294 4.95 -12.75 -14.09
C VAL A 294 5.44 -11.90 -12.93
N PHE A 295 5.58 -10.60 -13.18
CA PHE A 295 5.77 -9.59 -12.14
C PHE A 295 4.56 -8.65 -12.13
N ILE A 296 4.00 -8.42 -10.95
CA ILE A 296 2.85 -7.55 -10.72
C ILE A 296 3.32 -6.35 -9.89
N LYS A 297 2.93 -5.15 -10.32
CA LYS A 297 3.22 -3.88 -9.64
C LYS A 297 1.94 -3.07 -9.50
N ASP A 298 1.56 -2.80 -8.25
CA ASP A 298 0.53 -1.85 -7.87
C ASP A 298 1.16 -0.55 -7.36
N ILE A 299 0.65 0.59 -7.84
CA ILE A 299 1.09 1.92 -7.42
C ILE A 299 -0.10 2.84 -7.18
N TRP A 300 0.08 3.80 -6.28
CA TRP A 300 -0.86 4.90 -6.06
C TRP A 300 -0.42 6.15 -6.83
N ARG A 301 -0.92 6.27 -8.06
CA ARG A 301 -0.53 7.29 -9.01
C ARG A 301 -1.20 8.63 -8.70
N ASP A 302 -0.41 9.67 -8.50
CA ASP A 302 -0.88 11.06 -8.43
C ASP A 302 -1.47 11.50 -9.78
N ALA A 303 -2.73 11.94 -9.77
CA ALA A 303 -3.46 12.33 -10.97
C ALA A 303 -2.80 13.49 -11.73
N ARG A 304 -2.04 14.34 -11.04
CA ARG A 304 -1.33 15.48 -11.64
C ARG A 304 -0.08 15.09 -12.40
N ARG A 305 0.40 13.84 -12.29
CA ARG A 305 1.54 13.40 -13.08
C ARG A 305 1.18 13.47 -14.57
N VAL A 306 2.02 14.16 -15.34
CA VAL A 306 1.84 14.30 -16.79
C VAL A 306 2.11 12.97 -17.49
N PHE A 307 3.19 12.29 -17.10
CA PHE A 307 3.56 11.03 -17.71
C PHE A 307 2.95 9.85 -16.98
N PHE A 308 2.60 8.84 -17.76
CA PHE A 308 2.03 7.61 -17.28
C PHE A 308 2.96 6.48 -17.71
N GLU A 309 3.57 5.81 -16.72
CA GLU A 309 4.59 4.77 -16.88
C GLU A 309 4.22 3.75 -17.97
N THR A 310 2.99 3.25 -17.95
CA THR A 310 2.55 2.20 -18.87
C THR A 310 2.42 2.72 -20.31
N LEU A 311 1.93 3.96 -20.49
CA LEU A 311 1.89 4.61 -21.81
C LEU A 311 3.30 4.90 -22.37
N LEU A 312 4.28 5.13 -21.50
CA LEU A 312 5.68 5.27 -21.92
C LEU A 312 6.23 3.93 -22.45
N PHE A 313 5.93 2.81 -21.79
CA PHE A 313 6.29 1.48 -22.28
C PHE A 313 5.60 1.16 -23.60
N GLU A 314 4.29 1.41 -23.73
CA GLU A 314 3.56 1.23 -24.99
C GLU A 314 4.18 2.04 -26.12
N LYS A 315 4.49 3.32 -25.86
CA LYS A 315 5.14 4.19 -26.85
C LYS A 315 6.54 3.66 -27.23
N ALA A 316 7.33 3.19 -26.28
CA ALA A 316 8.67 2.66 -26.52
C ALA A 316 8.66 1.38 -27.37
N HIS A 317 7.62 0.55 -27.25
CA HIS A 317 7.47 -0.72 -27.96
C HIS A 317 6.60 -0.64 -29.21
N LYS A 318 6.01 0.52 -29.52
CA LYS A 318 5.21 0.71 -30.74
C LYS A 318 6.06 0.50 -32.00
N GLY A 319 5.52 -0.29 -32.93
CA GLY A 319 6.22 -0.69 -34.15
C GLY A 319 7.13 -1.88 -33.87
N GLU A 320 8.43 -1.62 -33.73
CA GLU A 320 9.42 -2.63 -33.34
C GLU A 320 9.51 -2.71 -31.81
N PRO A 321 9.76 -3.87 -31.18
CA PRO A 321 10.11 -3.91 -29.76
C PRO A 321 11.42 -3.15 -29.48
N LEU A 322 11.67 -2.81 -28.22
CA LEU A 322 12.92 -2.17 -27.79
C LEU A 322 13.67 -3.19 -26.92
N PRO A 323 14.72 -3.85 -27.45
CA PRO A 323 15.47 -4.86 -26.71
C PRO A 323 16.03 -4.29 -25.41
N GLY A 324 15.98 -5.08 -24.34
CA GLY A 324 16.52 -4.70 -23.03
C GLY A 324 15.65 -3.71 -22.25
N LEU A 325 14.48 -3.33 -22.76
CA LEU A 325 13.43 -2.64 -21.99
C LEU A 325 12.28 -3.60 -21.69
N MET A 326 11.79 -3.54 -20.46
CA MET A 326 10.69 -4.36 -19.96
C MET A 326 9.41 -4.20 -20.76
N LEU A 327 8.82 -5.33 -21.14
CA LEU A 327 7.50 -5.36 -21.77
C LEU A 327 6.38 -5.42 -20.74
N VAL A 328 5.42 -4.51 -20.86
CA VAL A 328 4.17 -4.52 -20.09
C VAL A 328 3.13 -5.33 -20.85
N ASP A 329 2.57 -6.35 -20.20
CA ASP A 329 1.59 -7.27 -20.79
C ASP A 329 0.16 -6.76 -20.57
N SER A 330 -0.14 -6.31 -19.36
CA SER A 330 -1.44 -5.76 -18.99
C SER A 330 -1.27 -4.63 -17.99
N HIS A 331 -2.12 -3.61 -18.07
CA HIS A 331 -2.18 -2.54 -17.08
C HIS A 331 -3.55 -1.85 -17.05
N GLY A 332 -3.86 -1.21 -15.93
CA GLY A 332 -5.11 -0.47 -15.80
C GLY A 332 -5.37 0.05 -14.40
N TYR A 333 -6.40 0.89 -14.30
CA TYR A 333 -6.94 1.30 -13.01
C TYR A 333 -7.55 0.09 -12.31
N VAL A 334 -7.28 -0.04 -11.01
CA VAL A 334 -7.99 -1.03 -10.18
C VAL A 334 -9.35 -0.45 -9.81
N LEU A 335 -10.38 -1.28 -9.93
CA LEU A 335 -11.76 -0.89 -9.69
C LEU A 335 -12.29 -1.45 -8.37
N ASP A 336 -13.21 -0.71 -7.75
CA ASP A 336 -14.00 -1.20 -6.62
C ASP A 336 -15.19 -2.06 -7.09
N GLU A 337 -15.96 -2.55 -6.12
CA GLU A 337 -17.20 -3.32 -6.33
C GLU A 337 -18.25 -2.59 -7.20
N THR A 338 -18.21 -1.26 -7.23
CA THR A 338 -19.11 -0.41 -8.03
C THR A 338 -18.56 -0.07 -9.41
N GLN A 339 -17.44 -0.68 -9.81
CA GLN A 339 -16.70 -0.42 -11.06
C GLN A 339 -16.08 0.98 -11.16
N ASN A 340 -15.97 1.69 -10.04
CA ASN A 340 -15.28 2.97 -9.98
C ASN A 340 -13.80 2.79 -9.69
N ARG A 341 -12.97 3.75 -10.13
CA ARG A 341 -11.52 3.71 -9.89
C ARG A 341 -11.24 3.88 -8.41
N LEU A 342 -10.47 2.97 -7.82
CA LEU A 342 -10.01 3.12 -6.45
C LEU A 342 -9.16 4.38 -6.31
N SER A 343 -9.55 5.26 -5.39
CA SER A 343 -8.91 6.55 -5.16
C SER A 343 -8.71 6.87 -3.67
N THR A 344 -7.73 7.72 -3.38
CA THR A 344 -7.48 8.22 -2.02
C THR A 344 -8.41 9.38 -1.67
N ALA A 345 -8.76 9.51 -0.39
CA ALA A 345 -9.67 10.54 0.12
C ALA A 345 -9.08 11.95 0.19
N SER A 346 -7.79 12.14 -0.14
CA SER A 346 -7.12 13.45 -0.16
C SER A 346 -7.87 14.51 -0.99
N HIS A 347 -8.54 14.10 -2.07
CA HIS A 347 -9.31 14.98 -2.95
C HIS A 347 -10.50 15.65 -2.25
N GLN A 348 -11.07 14.99 -1.23
CA GLN A 348 -12.20 15.50 -0.44
C GLN A 348 -11.78 16.64 0.50
N ILE A 349 -10.47 16.83 0.69
CA ILE A 349 -9.92 17.89 1.55
C ILE A 349 -9.12 18.91 0.75
N SER A 350 -8.38 18.48 -0.28
CA SER A 350 -7.56 19.35 -1.13
C SER A 350 -7.71 18.95 -2.60
N PRO A 351 -8.36 19.78 -3.43
CA PRO A 351 -8.51 19.54 -4.86
C PRO A 351 -7.16 19.27 -5.54
N GLY A 352 -7.10 18.22 -6.36
CA GLY A 352 -5.88 17.82 -7.09
C GLY A 352 -4.88 17.00 -6.27
N GLY A 353 -5.18 16.62 -5.03
CA GLY A 353 -4.37 15.68 -4.25
C GLY A 353 -4.65 14.21 -4.56
N GLU A 354 -5.58 13.92 -5.48
CA GLU A 354 -6.12 12.59 -5.73
C GLU A 354 -5.06 11.62 -6.26
N ARG A 355 -5.10 10.40 -5.76
CA ARG A 355 -4.30 9.29 -6.27
C ARG A 355 -5.19 8.13 -6.61
N TYR A 356 -4.84 7.42 -7.67
CA TYR A 356 -5.56 6.24 -8.12
C TYR A 356 -4.69 5.00 -8.03
N LYS A 357 -5.27 3.88 -7.62
CA LYS A 357 -4.58 2.58 -7.65
C LYS A 357 -4.48 2.11 -9.10
N MET A 358 -3.26 1.84 -9.53
CA MET A 358 -2.93 1.32 -10.85
C MET A 358 -2.24 -0.02 -10.68
N ARG A 359 -2.59 -0.99 -11.51
CA ARG A 359 -1.91 -2.28 -11.61
C ARG A 359 -1.23 -2.42 -12.96
N MET A 360 -0.05 -3.00 -12.98
CA MET A 360 0.62 -3.46 -14.19
C MET A 360 1.19 -4.86 -14.00
N ILE A 361 1.23 -5.62 -15.08
CA ILE A 361 1.79 -6.97 -15.16
C ILE A 361 2.86 -6.99 -16.25
N THR A 362 3.98 -7.65 -15.98
CA THR A 362 5.03 -7.89 -16.96
C THR A 362 5.36 -9.39 -17.00
N LYS A 363 5.55 -9.92 -18.21
CA LYS A 363 5.96 -11.32 -18.42
C LYS A 363 7.46 -11.52 -18.26
N GLU A 364 8.22 -10.44 -18.34
CA GLU A 364 9.67 -10.47 -18.22
C GLU A 364 10.08 -10.25 -16.77
N VAL A 365 10.61 -11.31 -16.16
CA VAL A 365 11.16 -11.26 -14.79
C VAL A 365 12.67 -11.39 -14.87
N GLY A 366 13.37 -10.26 -14.73
CA GLY A 366 14.82 -10.21 -14.67
C GLY A 366 15.37 -10.71 -13.34
N ARG A 367 16.68 -10.93 -13.27
CA ARG A 367 17.38 -11.23 -12.01
C ARG A 367 18.01 -9.97 -11.42
N PRO A 368 18.08 -9.83 -10.08
CA PRO A 368 18.66 -8.64 -9.46
C PRO A 368 20.13 -8.43 -9.82
N LEU A 369 20.55 -7.18 -9.91
CA LEU A 369 21.92 -6.77 -10.24
C LEU A 369 22.94 -7.30 -9.23
N GLU A 370 22.57 -7.40 -7.94
CA GLU A 370 23.46 -7.90 -6.88
C GLU A 370 23.88 -9.37 -7.05
N THR A 371 23.22 -10.12 -7.94
CA THR A 371 23.56 -11.52 -8.20
C THR A 371 24.79 -11.69 -9.11
N ILE A 372 25.30 -10.61 -9.71
CA ILE A 372 26.48 -10.67 -10.59
C ILE A 372 27.75 -10.94 -9.79
N ARG A 373 28.51 -11.96 -10.23
CA ARG A 373 29.80 -12.35 -9.63
C ARG A 373 31.02 -12.09 -10.53
N SER A 374 30.81 -11.53 -11.71
CA SER A 374 31.87 -11.28 -12.70
C SER A 374 31.92 -9.81 -13.11
N LEU A 375 33.11 -9.20 -13.00
CA LEU A 375 33.34 -7.83 -13.46
C LEU A 375 33.00 -7.66 -14.94
N ARG A 376 33.36 -8.63 -15.79
CA ARG A 376 33.04 -8.60 -17.22
C ARG A 376 31.52 -8.54 -17.44
N HIS A 377 30.77 -9.37 -16.73
CA HIS A 377 29.31 -9.41 -16.86
C HIS A 377 28.68 -8.09 -16.39
N PHE A 378 29.16 -7.54 -15.26
CA PHE A 378 28.72 -6.24 -14.77
C PHE A 378 28.95 -5.12 -15.81
N LEU A 379 30.15 -5.05 -16.40
CA LEU A 379 30.48 -4.04 -17.42
C LEU A 379 29.62 -4.19 -18.69
N CYS A 380 29.37 -5.43 -19.14
CA CYS A 380 28.47 -5.70 -20.27
C CYS A 380 27.05 -5.18 -20.00
N LEU A 381 26.55 -5.45 -18.80
CA LEU A 381 25.19 -5.07 -18.39
C LEU A 381 25.05 -3.55 -18.21
N MET A 382 26.05 -2.86 -17.65
CA MET A 382 26.07 -1.40 -17.58
C MET A 382 26.14 -0.75 -18.98
N TYR A 383 26.93 -1.32 -19.89
CA TYR A 383 26.97 -0.88 -21.28
C TYR A 383 25.59 -0.97 -21.94
N ASP A 384 24.95 -2.14 -21.81
CA ASP A 384 23.63 -2.36 -22.39
C ASP A 384 22.57 -1.43 -21.77
N ALA A 385 22.60 -1.16 -20.46
CA ALA A 385 21.69 -0.21 -19.84
C ALA A 385 21.81 1.20 -20.46
N CYS A 386 23.03 1.62 -20.79
CA CYS A 386 23.27 2.87 -21.51
C CYS A 386 22.76 2.79 -22.96
N ALA A 387 22.95 1.66 -23.64
CA ALA A 387 22.46 1.43 -24.99
C ALA A 387 20.92 1.46 -25.04
N VAL A 388 20.22 0.80 -24.09
CA VAL A 388 18.76 0.84 -23.94
C VAL A 388 18.27 2.28 -23.83
N GLN A 389 18.82 3.09 -22.90
CA GLN A 389 18.41 4.48 -22.73
C GLN A 389 18.67 5.32 -24.00
N ARG A 390 19.78 5.10 -24.71
CA ARG A 390 20.07 5.83 -25.95
C ARG A 390 19.12 5.44 -27.07
N ASN A 391 18.82 4.15 -27.22
CA ASN A 391 17.81 3.65 -28.17
C ASN A 391 16.42 4.20 -27.82
N LEU A 392 16.05 4.22 -26.54
CA LEU A 392 14.78 4.77 -26.06
C LEU A 392 14.64 6.25 -26.43
N TYR A 393 15.69 7.04 -26.20
CA TYR A 393 15.74 8.44 -26.59
C TYR A 393 15.64 8.62 -28.11
N ARG A 394 16.47 7.91 -28.89
CA ARG A 394 16.50 8.07 -30.36
C ARG A 394 15.18 7.67 -31.01
N LYS A 395 14.58 6.58 -30.54
CA LYS A 395 13.33 6.04 -31.09
C LYS A 395 12.11 6.91 -30.81
N CYS A 396 11.93 7.31 -29.55
CA CYS A 396 10.65 7.87 -29.10
C CYS A 396 10.78 9.11 -28.21
N GLN A 397 12.00 9.65 -28.09
CA GLN A 397 12.33 10.83 -27.31
C GLN A 397 11.98 10.68 -25.82
N ILE A 398 12.06 9.45 -25.29
CA ILE A 398 11.81 9.17 -23.88
C ILE A 398 13.13 9.16 -23.08
N LEU A 399 13.14 9.87 -21.95
CA LEU A 399 14.19 9.76 -20.92
C LEU A 399 13.65 8.99 -19.72
N HIS A 400 14.38 7.99 -19.23
CA HIS A 400 14.01 7.21 -18.05
C HIS A 400 14.10 8.01 -16.75
N ARG A 401 15.14 8.86 -16.63
CA ARG A 401 15.44 9.74 -15.48
C ARG A 401 15.64 9.07 -14.11
N ASP A 402 15.67 7.75 -14.03
CA ASP A 402 15.86 7.01 -12.78
C ASP A 402 16.62 5.70 -13.02
N ILE A 403 17.72 5.78 -13.77
CA ILE A 403 18.62 4.64 -13.99
C ILE A 403 19.46 4.46 -12.73
N SER A 404 19.17 3.39 -11.99
CA SER A 404 19.77 3.06 -10.70
C SER A 404 19.92 1.55 -10.55
N THR A 405 20.62 1.10 -9.51
CA THR A 405 20.83 -0.33 -9.25
C THR A 405 19.53 -1.12 -9.08
N GLY A 406 18.45 -0.48 -8.57
CA GLY A 406 17.14 -1.11 -8.43
C GLY A 406 16.33 -1.21 -9.72
N ASN A 407 16.67 -0.41 -10.74
CA ASN A 407 15.94 -0.33 -12.00
C ASN A 407 16.66 -1.00 -13.18
N ILE A 408 17.83 -1.60 -12.92
CA ILE A 408 18.58 -2.40 -13.89
C ILE A 408 18.61 -3.84 -13.40
N MET A 409 18.07 -4.75 -14.20
CA MET A 409 18.09 -6.19 -13.94
C MET A 409 18.97 -6.91 -14.97
N ILE A 410 19.39 -8.12 -14.63
CA ILE A 410 19.93 -9.07 -15.61
C ILE A 410 18.75 -9.59 -16.43
N ALA A 411 18.91 -9.58 -17.76
CA ALA A 411 17.90 -10.03 -18.69
C ALA A 411 17.45 -11.48 -18.43
N PRO A 412 16.16 -11.81 -18.65
CA PRO A 412 15.69 -13.18 -18.68
C PRO A 412 16.45 -14.00 -19.73
N THR A 413 16.63 -15.29 -19.48
CA THR A 413 17.27 -16.22 -20.43
C THR A 413 16.25 -17.08 -21.19
N THR A 414 15.00 -16.65 -21.26
CA THR A 414 13.91 -17.40 -21.90
C THR A 414 13.91 -17.21 -23.42
N ASP A 415 13.49 -18.23 -24.16
CA ASP A 415 13.39 -18.14 -25.63
C ASP A 415 12.46 -17.01 -26.06
N GLN A 416 11.33 -16.81 -25.36
CA GLN A 416 10.39 -15.74 -25.63
C GLN A 416 11.05 -14.34 -25.55
N TYR A 417 11.91 -14.11 -24.55
CA TYR A 417 12.65 -12.86 -24.42
C TYR A 417 13.60 -12.65 -25.61
N TRP A 418 14.34 -13.69 -26.00
CA TRP A 418 15.30 -13.61 -27.10
C TRP A 418 14.61 -13.45 -28.45
N GLU A 419 13.52 -14.17 -28.71
CA GLU A 419 12.72 -14.01 -29.93
C GLU A 419 12.17 -12.59 -30.06
N ARG A 420 11.69 -11.98 -28.96
CA ARG A 420 11.25 -10.57 -28.96
C ARG A 420 12.40 -9.61 -29.30
N CYS A 421 13.59 -9.89 -28.82
CA CYS A 421 14.75 -9.05 -29.09
C CYS A 421 15.19 -9.14 -30.56
N LYS A 422 14.98 -10.26 -31.25
CA LYS A 422 15.29 -10.38 -32.68
C LYS A 422 14.52 -9.34 -33.48
N ASN A 423 15.23 -8.66 -34.38
CA ASN A 423 14.68 -7.55 -35.17
C ASN A 423 14.10 -6.38 -34.35
N GLY A 424 14.42 -6.29 -33.05
CA GLY A 424 14.05 -5.13 -32.25
C GLY A 424 14.86 -3.89 -32.63
N PHE A 425 14.33 -2.71 -32.29
CA PHE A 425 14.97 -1.43 -32.58
C PHE A 425 16.33 -1.32 -31.86
N ALA A 426 17.41 -1.21 -32.63
CA ALA A 426 18.79 -1.19 -32.10
C ALA A 426 19.72 -0.26 -32.92
N GLU A 427 19.38 1.02 -33.01
CA GLU A 427 20.23 2.02 -33.68
C GLU A 427 21.58 2.21 -32.97
N VAL A 428 21.58 2.13 -31.64
CA VAL A 428 22.78 1.98 -30.82
C VAL A 428 23.00 0.48 -30.58
N LYS A 429 24.17 0.00 -31.01
CA LYS A 429 24.59 -1.39 -30.83
C LYS A 429 24.64 -1.77 -29.35
N PHE A 430 24.17 -2.99 -29.05
CA PHE A 430 24.35 -3.63 -27.75
C PHE A 430 25.74 -4.28 -27.64
N VAL A 431 26.17 -4.61 -26.43
CA VAL A 431 27.51 -5.11 -26.16
C VAL A 431 27.83 -6.38 -26.96
N ASN A 432 26.86 -7.26 -27.17
CA ASN A 432 27.06 -8.47 -27.97
C ASN A 432 27.45 -8.13 -29.42
N GLN A 433 26.84 -7.10 -30.00
CA GLN A 433 27.10 -6.64 -31.37
C GLN A 433 28.41 -5.83 -31.49
N VAL A 434 28.91 -5.29 -30.37
CA VAL A 434 30.19 -4.55 -30.30
C VAL A 434 31.37 -5.51 -30.16
N LEU A 435 31.18 -6.60 -29.42
CA LEU A 435 32.21 -7.60 -29.17
C LEU A 435 32.31 -8.66 -30.28
N GLU A 436 31.41 -8.64 -31.25
CA GLU A 436 31.48 -9.51 -32.41
C GLU A 436 32.61 -9.16 -33.37
N GLU A 437 33.14 -10.18 -34.05
CA GLU A 437 34.14 -10.03 -35.10
C GLU A 437 33.58 -9.21 -36.28
N ASP A 438 34.43 -8.35 -36.84
CA ASP A 438 34.09 -7.48 -37.96
C ASP A 438 33.46 -8.27 -39.12
N GLY A 439 32.28 -7.83 -39.56
CA GLY A 439 31.55 -8.42 -40.70
C GLY A 439 30.42 -9.39 -40.34
N LYS A 440 30.29 -9.80 -39.08
CA LYS A 440 29.10 -10.53 -38.58
C LYS A 440 28.07 -9.52 -38.05
N THR A 441 26.81 -9.66 -38.46
CA THR A 441 25.70 -8.87 -37.92
C THR A 441 24.85 -9.77 -37.04
N SER A 442 24.98 -9.66 -35.72
CA SER A 442 24.03 -10.29 -34.80
C SER A 442 22.80 -9.46 -34.54
N ASN A 443 21.72 -10.19 -34.24
CA ASN A 443 20.57 -9.65 -33.58
C ASN A 443 20.95 -9.07 -32.21
N PRO A 444 20.25 -8.01 -31.75
CA PRO A 444 20.49 -7.45 -30.43
C PRO A 444 20.17 -8.49 -29.35
N GLN A 445 21.10 -8.72 -28.43
CA GLN A 445 20.95 -9.62 -27.29
C GLN A 445 21.42 -8.91 -26.02
N PRO A 446 20.65 -7.92 -25.53
CA PRO A 446 21.01 -7.18 -24.33
C PRO A 446 21.06 -8.11 -23.12
N THR A 447 22.13 -7.96 -22.36
CA THR A 447 22.35 -8.62 -21.06
C THR A 447 21.59 -7.94 -19.92
N CYS A 448 21.11 -6.71 -20.14
CA CYS A 448 20.30 -5.96 -19.18
C CYS A 448 18.80 -6.02 -19.51
N LEU A 449 17.98 -5.86 -18.48
CA LEU A 449 16.57 -5.51 -18.56
C LEU A 449 16.35 -4.22 -17.74
N LEU A 450 16.02 -3.13 -18.41
CA LEU A 450 15.70 -1.85 -17.80
C LEU A 450 14.21 -1.80 -17.45
N ILE A 451 13.89 -1.40 -16.22
CA ILE A 451 12.54 -1.42 -15.64
C ILE A 451 12.18 -0.06 -15.00
N ASP A 452 10.93 0.15 -14.60
CA ASP A 452 10.44 1.33 -13.85
C ASP A 452 10.55 2.68 -14.60
N LEU A 453 9.65 2.91 -15.56
CA LEU A 453 9.47 4.23 -16.20
C LEU A 453 8.58 5.17 -15.37
N GLY A 454 8.37 4.91 -14.07
CA GLY A 454 7.55 5.75 -13.19
C GLY A 454 8.03 7.20 -13.09
N ASN A 455 9.32 7.43 -13.35
CA ASN A 455 9.96 8.73 -13.40
C ASN A 455 10.29 9.18 -14.84
N GLY A 456 9.91 8.40 -15.84
CA GLY A 456 10.18 8.68 -17.24
C GLY A 456 9.46 9.92 -17.77
N THR A 457 9.98 10.45 -18.88
CA THR A 457 9.44 11.63 -19.57
C THR A 457 9.50 11.44 -21.07
N ASP A 458 8.37 11.67 -21.73
CA ASP A 458 8.33 11.87 -23.18
C ASP A 458 8.67 13.32 -23.53
N LEU A 459 9.82 13.54 -24.17
CA LEU A 459 10.31 14.87 -24.47
C LEU A 459 9.48 15.58 -25.56
N ASN A 460 8.73 14.84 -26.38
CA ASN A 460 7.87 15.41 -27.41
C ASN A 460 6.51 15.87 -26.86
N ALA A 461 6.12 15.45 -25.65
CA ALA A 461 4.86 15.87 -25.06
C ALA A 461 4.89 17.34 -24.63
N THR A 462 3.85 18.10 -24.98
CA THR A 462 3.66 19.49 -24.53
C THR A 462 3.61 19.55 -23.00
N ARG A 463 4.44 20.39 -22.39
CA ARG A 463 4.58 20.52 -20.93
C ARG A 463 5.17 21.87 -20.55
N ASP A 464 5.03 22.25 -19.28
CA ASP A 464 5.73 23.40 -18.72
C ASP A 464 7.21 23.06 -18.46
N ASN A 465 8.12 24.01 -18.69
CA ASN A 465 9.57 23.86 -18.52
C ASN A 465 9.96 23.47 -17.09
N ASN A 466 9.18 23.86 -16.09
CA ASN A 466 9.43 23.54 -14.69
C ASN A 466 9.12 22.08 -14.32
N GLN A 467 8.31 21.37 -15.11
CA GLN A 467 7.89 19.99 -14.81
C GLN A 467 9.02 18.97 -15.02
N LEU A 468 10.04 19.30 -15.82
CA LEU A 468 11.25 18.48 -15.95
C LEU A 468 12.18 18.57 -14.73
N ARG A 469 12.12 19.69 -13.99
CA ARG A 469 12.96 19.96 -12.81
C ARG A 469 12.45 19.26 -11.55
N GLN A 470 11.22 18.76 -11.56
CA GLN A 470 10.67 17.98 -10.46
C GLN A 470 11.33 16.59 -10.43
N ARG A 471 12.44 16.51 -9.69
CA ARG A 471 12.99 15.23 -9.21
C ARG A 471 11.93 14.59 -8.31
N THR A 472 11.36 13.50 -8.76
CA THR A 472 10.70 12.53 -7.90
C THR A 472 11.78 11.80 -7.13
N ALA A 473 11.94 12.13 -5.85
CA ALA A 473 12.91 11.47 -4.98
C ALA A 473 12.56 9.98 -4.86
N SER A 474 13.27 9.13 -5.61
CA SER A 474 13.53 7.75 -5.21
C SER A 474 14.73 7.82 -4.28
N TYR A 475 14.52 7.68 -2.96
CA TYR A 475 15.66 7.48 -2.07
C TYR A 475 16.29 6.13 -2.42
N ASN A 476 17.56 6.17 -2.82
CA ASN A 476 18.38 4.98 -2.97
C ASN A 476 18.52 4.32 -1.59
N ILE A 477 18.08 3.06 -1.50
CA ILE A 477 18.57 2.14 -0.47
C ILE A 477 20.02 1.87 -0.81
N CYS A 478 20.91 2.67 -0.23
CA CYS A 478 22.33 2.35 -0.16
C CYS A 478 22.94 3.08 1.04
N SER A 479 22.67 2.57 2.25
CA SER A 479 23.69 2.48 3.28
C SER A 479 23.24 1.61 4.44
N MET A 480 24.14 0.70 4.82
CA MET A 480 24.31 0.03 6.12
C MET A 480 23.89 -1.44 6.12
N ASP A 481 24.86 -2.32 5.86
CA ASP A 481 25.56 -2.99 6.95
C ASP A 481 26.99 -3.39 6.56
N ARG A 482 27.91 -3.16 7.50
CA ARG A 482 29.12 -3.97 7.70
C ARG A 482 28.78 -5.05 8.70
#